data_AF-A0A8T4EWH3-F1
#
_entry.id   AF-A0A8T4EWH3-F1
#
_cell.length_a   1.000
_cell.length_b   1.000
_cell.length_c   1.000
_cell.angle_alpha   90.00
_cell.angle_beta   90.00
_cell.angle_gamma   90.00
#
_symmetry.space_group_name_H-M   'P 1'
#
loop_
_entity.id
_entity.type
_entity.pdbx_description
1 polymer ?
#
loop_
_entity_poly.entity_id
_entity_poly.type
_entity_poly.pdbx_seq_one_letter_code
_entity_poly.pdbx_strand_id
1 'polypeptide(L)'
;MNSEIRAVLVKAGWRPGRRVSPSQWIQPLEEEGFQFNGAALEILSEFGGLKIVGLLRDGIQSAMEFDPFDAAGGSVDEAEMLMEDYGEVYSPIGSWSARDGAGCLVADR
;
A
#
# COMPACT_ATOMS: atom_id res chain seq x y z
N MET A 1 -2.17 -6.90 18.33
CA MET A 1 -3.02 -6.24 17.31
C MET A 1 -4.38 -5.92 17.94
N ASN A 2 -4.86 -4.68 17.81
CA ASN A 2 -6.22 -4.29 18.23
C ASN A 2 -7.28 -5.14 17.48
N SER A 3 -8.35 -5.56 18.18
CA SER A 3 -9.42 -6.42 17.63
C SER A 3 -10.20 -5.78 16.48
N GLU A 4 -10.41 -4.47 16.52
CA GLU A 4 -11.11 -3.73 15.46
C GLU A 4 -10.27 -3.68 14.19
N ILE A 5 -8.97 -3.34 14.34
CA ILE A 5 -8.00 -3.36 13.24
C ILE A 5 -7.93 -4.76 12.62
N ARG A 6 -7.88 -5.80 13.47
CA ARG A 6 -7.88 -7.19 13.01
C ARG A 6 -9.12 -7.55 12.20
N ALA A 7 -10.31 -7.11 12.62
CA ALA A 7 -11.55 -7.39 11.91
C ALA A 7 -11.56 -6.74 10.51
N VAL A 8 -11.07 -5.50 10.40
CA VAL A 8 -10.94 -4.80 9.13
C VAL A 8 -9.94 -5.49 8.20
N LEU A 9 -8.77 -5.90 8.73
CA LEU A 9 -7.77 -6.64 7.97
C LEU A 9 -8.32 -7.98 7.46
N VAL A 10 -9.02 -8.74 8.32
CA VAL A 10 -9.64 -10.01 7.91
C VAL A 10 -10.68 -9.80 6.81
N LYS A 11 -11.48 -8.74 6.89
CA LYS A 11 -12.43 -8.36 5.82
C LYS A 11 -11.71 -8.04 4.50
N ALA A 12 -10.51 -7.48 4.56
CA ALA A 12 -9.66 -7.22 3.39
C ALA A 12 -8.92 -8.47 2.87
N GLY A 13 -9.09 -9.64 3.50
CA GLY A 13 -8.46 -10.90 3.07
C GLY A 13 -7.16 -11.26 3.81
N TRP A 14 -6.77 -10.49 4.83
CA TRP A 14 -5.67 -10.87 5.71
C TRP A 14 -6.05 -12.03 6.62
N ARG A 15 -5.07 -12.85 7.00
CA ARG A 15 -5.21 -13.88 8.02
C ARG A 15 -3.95 -13.91 8.90
N PRO A 16 -4.05 -14.31 10.18
CA PRO A 16 -2.87 -14.47 11.03
C PRO A 16 -1.84 -15.39 10.37
N GLY A 17 -0.58 -14.95 10.35
CA GLY A 17 0.51 -15.69 9.69
C GLY A 17 0.48 -15.65 8.16
N ARG A 18 -0.31 -14.77 7.54
CA ARG A 18 -0.24 -14.53 6.09
C ARG A 18 1.19 -14.13 5.72
N ARG A 19 1.72 -14.81 4.70
CA ARG A 19 2.96 -14.46 4.02
C ARG A 19 2.74 -14.56 2.51
N VAL A 20 3.12 -13.52 1.78
CA VAL A 20 3.18 -13.47 0.32
C VAL A 20 4.62 -13.19 -0.09
N SER A 21 5.00 -13.63 -1.29
CA SER A 21 6.29 -13.24 -1.85
C SER A 21 6.20 -11.79 -2.35
N PRO A 22 7.01 -10.85 -1.82
CA PRO A 22 7.01 -9.48 -2.29
C PRO A 22 7.83 -9.29 -3.56
N SER A 23 8.57 -10.32 -4.01
CA SER A 23 9.47 -10.24 -5.17
C SER A 23 8.78 -9.80 -6.47
N GLN A 24 7.47 -10.05 -6.59
CA GLN A 24 6.68 -9.60 -7.75
C GLN A 24 6.63 -8.07 -7.91
N TRP A 25 6.78 -7.32 -6.81
CA TRP A 25 6.84 -5.87 -6.81
C TRP A 25 8.28 -5.37 -6.73
N ILE A 26 9.10 -6.01 -5.89
CA ILE A 26 10.45 -5.53 -5.58
C ILE A 26 11.36 -5.62 -6.79
N GLN A 27 11.38 -6.76 -7.51
CA GLN A 27 12.35 -6.95 -8.58
C GLN A 27 12.21 -5.88 -9.68
N PRO A 28 11.01 -5.59 -10.21
CA PRO A 28 10.87 -4.53 -11.20
C PRO A 28 11.20 -3.13 -10.65
N LEU A 29 10.83 -2.84 -9.41
CA LEU A 29 11.10 -1.52 -8.82
C LEU A 29 12.59 -1.31 -8.49
N GLU A 30 13.30 -2.36 -8.08
CA GLU A 30 14.77 -2.29 -7.92
C GLU A 30 15.48 -2.10 -9.27
N GLU A 31 14.96 -2.69 -10.35
CA GLU A 31 15.45 -2.45 -11.72
C GLU A 31 15.23 -0.99 -12.16
N GLU A 32 14.19 -0.34 -11.65
CA GLU A 32 13.92 1.09 -11.87
C GLU A 32 14.80 2.00 -11.00
N GLY A 33 15.40 1.48 -9.92
CA GLY A 33 16.31 2.21 -9.03
C GLY A 33 15.82 2.37 -7.58
N PHE A 34 14.64 1.87 -7.25
CA PHE A 34 14.13 1.89 -5.88
C PHE A 34 14.96 0.98 -4.95
N GLN A 35 14.97 1.32 -3.66
CA GLN A 35 15.59 0.50 -2.63
C GLN A 35 14.58 0.08 -1.56
N PHE A 36 14.66 -1.18 -1.14
CA PHE A 36 13.79 -1.76 -0.12
C PHE A 36 14.55 -2.08 1.16
N ASN A 37 14.18 -1.42 2.26
CA ASN A 37 14.70 -1.77 3.57
C ASN A 37 13.96 -2.98 4.16
N GLY A 38 14.56 -3.65 5.15
CA GLY A 38 14.01 -4.87 5.73
C GLY A 38 12.62 -4.71 6.37
N ALA A 39 12.28 -3.52 6.87
CA ALA A 39 10.96 -3.25 7.43
C ALA A 39 9.89 -3.20 6.34
N ALA A 40 10.19 -2.58 5.20
CA ALA A 40 9.31 -2.58 4.03
C ALA A 40 9.07 -4.01 3.52
N LEU A 41 10.12 -4.83 3.46
CA LEU A 41 10.02 -6.24 3.08
C LEU A 41 9.07 -7.03 3.99
N GLU A 42 9.21 -6.87 5.32
CA GLU A 42 8.32 -7.55 6.27
C GLU A 42 6.87 -7.10 6.13
N ILE A 43 6.64 -5.78 6.00
CA ILE A 43 5.30 -5.22 5.79
C ILE A 43 4.68 -5.79 4.50
N LEU A 44 5.41 -5.76 3.39
CA LEU A 44 4.92 -6.27 2.11
C LEU A 44 4.72 -7.78 2.12
N SER A 45 5.56 -8.53 2.84
CA SER A 45 5.38 -9.96 3.00
C SER A 45 4.07 -10.30 3.71
N GLU A 46 3.59 -9.46 4.63
CA GLU A 46 2.38 -9.73 5.40
C GLU A 46 1.13 -9.09 4.80
N PHE A 47 1.25 -7.85 4.31
CA PHE A 47 0.13 -7.00 3.90
C PHE A 47 0.09 -6.71 2.41
N GLY A 48 1.14 -7.03 1.65
CA GLY A 48 1.20 -6.77 0.21
C GLY A 48 0.00 -7.33 -0.54
N GLY A 49 -0.55 -6.53 -1.44
CA GLY A 49 -1.75 -6.81 -2.25
C GLY A 49 -3.08 -6.71 -1.49
N LEU A 50 -3.08 -6.24 -0.23
CA LEU A 50 -4.33 -5.96 0.49
C LEU A 50 -4.83 -4.56 0.17
N LYS A 51 -6.16 -4.44 0.03
CA LYS A 51 -6.87 -3.18 -0.07
C LYS A 51 -7.84 -3.04 1.08
N ILE A 52 -7.62 -2.04 1.93
CA ILE A 52 -8.46 -1.72 3.07
C ILE A 52 -9.33 -0.53 2.69
N VAL A 53 -10.64 -0.74 2.66
CA VAL A 53 -11.61 0.30 2.34
C VAL A 53 -12.22 0.84 3.64
N GLY A 54 -12.10 2.15 3.84
CA GLY A 54 -12.69 2.87 4.95
C GLY A 54 -14.20 3.05 4.79
N LEU A 55 -14.84 3.50 5.86
CA LEU A 55 -16.26 3.82 5.83
C LEU A 55 -16.51 5.07 4.96
N LEU A 56 -17.64 5.08 4.25
CA LEU A 56 -18.12 6.28 3.57
C LEU A 56 -18.51 7.32 4.63
N ARG A 57 -17.87 8.49 4.60
CA ARG A 57 -18.14 9.60 5.51
C ARG A 57 -18.25 10.90 4.74
N ASP A 58 -19.37 11.60 4.91
CA ASP A 58 -19.63 12.88 4.25
C ASP A 58 -19.46 12.81 2.72
N GLY A 59 -19.86 11.69 2.13
CA GLY A 59 -19.70 11.41 0.70
C GLY A 59 -18.31 10.95 0.27
N ILE A 60 -17.32 10.91 1.17
CA ILE A 60 -15.95 10.50 0.85
C ILE A 60 -15.66 9.08 1.35
N GLN A 61 -15.09 8.25 0.49
CA GLN A 61 -14.59 6.92 0.84
C GLN A 61 -13.06 6.91 0.74
N SER A 62 -12.40 6.57 1.85
CA SER A 62 -10.95 6.38 1.88
C SER A 62 -10.56 4.94 1.58
N ALA A 63 -9.39 4.72 1.00
CA ALA A 63 -8.80 3.40 0.85
C ALA A 63 -7.28 3.45 1.09
N MET A 64 -6.75 2.37 1.66
CA MET A 64 -5.32 2.10 1.74
C MET A 64 -5.03 0.83 0.95
N GLU A 65 -4.03 0.88 0.08
CA GLU A 65 -3.64 -0.23 -0.79
C GLU A 65 -2.15 -0.50 -0.62
N PHE A 66 -1.81 -1.73 -0.22
CA PHE A 66 -0.42 -2.17 -0.06
C PHE A 66 0.12 -2.65 -1.40
N ASP A 67 0.28 -1.71 -2.32
CA ASP A 67 0.83 -1.93 -3.66
C ASP A 67 2.01 -0.98 -3.90
N PRO A 68 3.26 -1.49 -3.91
CA PRO A 68 4.44 -0.70 -4.22
C PRO A 68 4.41 -0.02 -5.58
N PHE A 69 3.75 -0.58 -6.61
CA PHE A 69 3.70 0.04 -7.93
C PHE A 69 2.88 1.32 -7.92
N ASP A 70 1.72 1.31 -7.25
CA ASP A 70 0.90 2.51 -7.09
C ASP A 70 1.62 3.56 -6.22
N ALA A 71 2.34 3.10 -5.19
CA ALA A 71 3.08 3.98 -4.27
C ALA A 71 4.34 4.60 -4.89
N ALA A 72 4.97 3.93 -5.85
CA ALA A 72 6.19 4.40 -6.51
C ALA A 72 5.95 5.63 -7.41
N GLY A 73 4.69 5.94 -7.77
CA GLY A 73 4.36 7.14 -8.55
C GLY A 73 4.96 7.17 -9.97
N GLY A 74 5.63 6.10 -10.41
CA GLY A 74 6.28 5.99 -11.72
C GLY A 74 7.61 6.74 -11.87
N SER A 75 8.20 7.28 -10.79
CA SER A 75 9.56 7.85 -10.82
C SER A 75 10.28 7.65 -9.49
N VAL A 76 11.59 7.41 -9.56
CA VAL A 76 12.48 7.28 -8.40
C VAL A 76 12.84 8.65 -7.80
N ASP A 77 12.62 9.74 -8.54
CA ASP A 77 13.07 11.11 -8.17
C ASP A 77 12.61 11.52 -6.75
N GLU A 78 11.38 11.17 -6.36
CA GLU A 78 10.86 11.51 -5.03
C GLU A 78 11.57 10.73 -3.92
N ALA A 79 11.85 9.44 -4.13
CA ALA A 79 12.55 8.61 -3.17
C ALA A 79 14.02 9.03 -3.01
N GLU A 80 14.67 9.40 -4.11
CA GLU A 80 16.02 9.97 -4.11
C GLU A 80 16.08 11.31 -3.38
N MET A 81 15.17 12.22 -3.67
CA MET A 81 15.08 13.52 -2.99
C MET A 81 14.94 13.35 -1.47
N LEU A 82 14.06 12.45 -1.03
CA LEU A 82 13.88 12.17 0.39
C LEU A 82 15.13 11.52 1.01
N MET A 83 15.81 10.64 0.28
CA MET A 83 17.07 10.04 0.73
C MET A 83 18.17 11.09 0.88
N GLU A 84 18.28 12.06 -0.03
CA GLU A 84 19.23 13.17 0.05
C GLU A 84 18.97 14.07 1.26
N ASP A 85 17.69 14.40 1.52
CA ASP A 85 17.28 15.30 2.59
C ASP A 85 17.42 14.67 3.99
N TYR A 86 17.12 13.37 4.12
CA TYR A 86 16.97 12.71 5.41
C TYR A 86 17.96 11.56 5.66
N GLY A 87 18.70 11.12 4.65
CA GLY A 87 19.72 10.07 4.77
C GLY A 87 19.16 8.66 5.00
N GLU A 88 17.89 8.42 4.68
CA GLU A 88 17.21 7.14 4.87
C GLU A 88 16.68 6.58 3.54
N VAL A 89 16.45 5.25 3.50
CA VAL A 89 15.87 4.58 2.34
C VAL A 89 14.34 4.66 2.39
N TYR A 90 13.77 5.34 1.40
CA TYR A 90 12.31 5.51 1.24
C TYR A 90 11.74 4.46 0.31
N SER A 91 11.35 3.33 0.89
CA SER A 91 10.76 2.20 0.15
C SER A 91 9.28 2.42 -0.12
N PRO A 92 8.80 2.28 -1.38
CA PRO A 92 7.37 2.38 -1.68
C PRO A 92 6.64 1.15 -1.13
N ILE A 93 5.64 1.35 -0.28
CA ILE A 93 4.90 0.25 0.38
C ILE A 93 3.45 0.18 -0.06
N GLY A 94 2.84 1.34 -0.28
CA GLY A 94 1.43 1.45 -0.57
C GLY A 94 0.96 2.90 -0.58
N SER A 95 -0.27 3.08 -1.01
CA SER A 95 -0.89 4.40 -1.13
C SER A 95 -2.09 4.53 -0.20
N TRP A 96 -2.43 5.78 0.10
CA TRP A 96 -3.71 6.13 0.69
C TRP A 96 -4.43 7.09 -0.25
N SER A 97 -5.73 6.89 -0.41
CA SER A 97 -6.58 7.74 -1.24
C SER A 97 -7.90 8.04 -0.54
N ALA A 98 -8.51 9.16 -0.91
CA ALA A 98 -9.86 9.53 -0.52
C ALA A 98 -10.60 10.04 -1.77
N ARG A 99 -11.72 9.40 -2.11
CA ARG A 99 -12.48 9.69 -3.33
C ARG A 99 -13.96 9.88 -3.00
N ASP A 100 -14.66 10.67 -3.81
CA ASP A 100 -16.12 10.79 -3.72
C ASP A 100 -16.77 9.42 -4.00
N GLY A 101 -17.57 8.96 -3.05
CA GLY A 101 -18.28 7.68 -3.08
C GLY A 101 -19.45 7.65 -4.07
N ALA A 102 -19.89 8.81 -4.59
CA ALA A 102 -20.93 8.89 -5.61
C ALA A 102 -20.55 8.14 -6.91
N GLY A 103 -19.26 7.94 -7.19
CA GLY A 103 -18.77 7.18 -8.34
C GLY A 103 -18.93 5.66 -8.24
N CYS A 104 -19.16 5.11 -7.04
CA CYS A 104 -19.31 3.65 -6.86
C CYS A 104 -20.72 3.13 -7.19
N LEU A 105 -21.73 4.02 -7.29
CA LEU A 105 -23.13 3.65 -7.56
C LEU A 105 -23.46 3.46 -9.05
N VAL A 106 -22.47 3.57 -9.96
CA VAL A 106 -22.73 3.55 -11.42
C VAL A 106 -22.25 2.25 -12.10
N ALA A 107 -21.69 1.29 -11.36
CA ALA A 107 -21.10 0.07 -11.93
C ALA A 107 -21.90 -1.23 -11.63
N ASP A 108 -23.21 -1.12 -11.38
CA ASP A 108 -24.14 -2.26 -11.43
C ASP A 108 -25.33 -1.89 -12.32
N ARG A 109 -25.23 -2.22 -13.62
CA ARG A 109 -26.37 -2.41 -14.54
C ARG A 109 -26.06 -3.51 -15.54
#